data_AF-A0A412NIM3-F1
#
_entry.id   AF-A0A412NIM3-F1
#
_cell.length_a   1.000
_cell.length_b   1.000
_cell.length_c   1.000
_cell.angle_alpha   90.00
_cell.angle_beta   90.00
_cell.angle_gamma   90.00
#
_symmetry.space_group_name_H-M   'P 1'
#
loop_
_entity.id
_entity.type
_entity.pdbx_description
1 polymer ?
#
loop_
_entity_poly.entity_id
_entity_poly.type
_entity_poly.pdbx_seq_one_letter_code
_entity_poly.pdbx_strand_id
1 'polypeptide(L)'
;MFGGLTIQAVFLVVIGAALLVTGTSGLRRSIRMKKKKAQRTGKILRISHVEKRDEEGFLIQNYYETRIEYVESGHRQQATVKSVDEFQEGEEVRILKDNERGGQLRIVENEKSAVFGPWILIGAGILIISMPFVQKQYGDAYVSAILAALMFLTGAALCASYGKDKKRNTEEIKAVLTDVLKWQNGQKKKWSTPAASYYPILTYTLDGKERRMRSRYNSSSPVNYKKGKEITLYRDLESGRILERGPKLSMLTGGIILILISAIGAISTLDVLGIL
;
A
#
# COMPACT_ATOMS: atom_id res chain seq x y z
N MET A 1 17.99 -13.68 -31.44
CA MET A 1 18.24 -14.22 -30.09
C MET A 1 16.97 -14.68 -29.34
N PHE A 2 15.81 -14.89 -29.99
CA PHE A 2 14.59 -15.40 -29.33
C PHE A 2 13.95 -16.63 -30.03
N GLY A 3 14.60 -17.20 -31.04
CA GLY A 3 14.12 -18.43 -31.69
C GLY A 3 14.36 -19.63 -30.78
N GLY A 4 13.29 -20.14 -30.15
CA GLY A 4 13.33 -21.37 -29.33
C GLY A 4 12.77 -21.24 -27.90
N LEU A 5 12.20 -20.10 -27.50
CA LEU A 5 11.49 -19.97 -26.22
C LEU A 5 10.04 -20.42 -26.37
N THR A 6 9.60 -21.34 -25.50
CA THR A 6 8.19 -21.73 -25.42
C THR A 6 7.33 -20.54 -24.99
N ILE A 7 6.04 -20.55 -25.33
CA ILE A 7 5.10 -19.50 -24.92
C ILE A 7 5.13 -19.30 -23.40
N GLN A 8 5.21 -20.39 -22.63
CA GLN A 8 5.34 -20.35 -21.17
C GLN A 8 6.60 -19.62 -20.71
N ALA A 9 7.73 -19.84 -21.37
CA ALA A 9 8.97 -19.14 -21.06
C ALA A 9 8.88 -17.63 -21.33
N VAL A 10 8.20 -17.24 -22.41
CA VAL A 10 7.93 -15.82 -22.70
C VAL A 10 7.06 -15.19 -21.60
N PHE A 11 6.02 -15.89 -21.14
CA PHE A 11 5.18 -15.41 -20.04
C PHE A 11 5.96 -15.21 -18.74
N LEU A 12 6.81 -16.17 -18.35
CA LEU A 12 7.65 -16.06 -17.17
C LEU A 12 8.59 -14.85 -17.27
N VAL A 13 9.25 -14.66 -18.41
CA VAL A 13 10.14 -13.51 -18.63
C VAL A 13 9.38 -12.19 -18.52
N VAL A 14 8.17 -12.08 -19.09
CA VAL A 14 7.34 -10.86 -19.00
C VAL A 14 6.92 -10.57 -17.55
N ILE A 15 6.47 -11.58 -16.80
CA ILE A 15 6.09 -11.42 -15.39
C ILE A 15 7.31 -11.00 -14.56
N GLY A 16 8.45 -11.66 -14.73
CA GLY A 16 9.67 -11.31 -14.01
C GLY A 16 10.17 -9.91 -14.36
N ALA A 17 10.05 -9.48 -15.62
CA ALA A 17 10.38 -8.12 -16.04
C ALA A 17 9.45 -7.07 -15.39
N ALA A 18 8.15 -7.35 -15.30
CA ALA A 18 7.21 -6.48 -14.61
C ALA A 18 7.55 -6.33 -13.11
N LEU A 19 7.96 -7.41 -12.45
CA LEU A 19 8.42 -7.38 -11.05
C LEU A 19 9.71 -6.57 -10.90
N LEU A 20 10.67 -6.73 -11.81
CA LEU A 20 11.91 -5.94 -11.85
C LEU A 20 11.62 -4.44 -12.00
N VAL A 21 10.77 -4.05 -12.95
CA VAL A 21 10.39 -2.65 -13.18
C VAL A 21 9.71 -2.07 -11.94
N THR A 22 8.81 -2.83 -11.32
CA THR A 22 8.09 -2.42 -10.11
C THR A 22 9.06 -2.26 -8.93
N GLY A 23 9.94 -3.23 -8.73
CA GLY A 23 10.95 -3.23 -7.67
C GLY A 23 11.97 -2.10 -7.84
N THR A 24 12.53 -1.91 -9.02
CA THR A 24 13.51 -0.84 -9.30
C THR A 24 12.89 0.55 -9.17
N SER A 25 11.66 0.74 -9.67
CA SER A 25 10.89 1.99 -9.48
C SER A 25 10.65 2.27 -8.00
N GLY A 26 10.23 1.26 -7.23
CA GLY A 26 10.04 1.35 -5.78
C GLY A 26 11.35 1.67 -5.04
N LEU A 27 12.46 1.06 -5.45
CA LEU A 27 13.78 1.28 -4.86
C LEU A 27 14.25 2.72 -5.13
N ARG A 28 14.14 3.18 -6.38
CA ARG A 28 14.48 4.56 -6.77
C ARG A 28 13.66 5.58 -5.97
N ARG A 29 12.36 5.33 -5.79
CA ARG A 29 11.49 6.14 -4.93
C ARG A 29 12.00 6.13 -3.48
N SER A 30 12.29 4.96 -2.91
CA SER A 30 12.76 4.85 -1.52
C SER A 30 14.09 5.57 -1.27
N ILE A 31 15.05 5.44 -2.19
CA ILE A 31 16.36 6.12 -2.12
C ILE A 31 16.16 7.62 -2.23
N ARG A 32 15.29 8.08 -3.12
CA ARG A 32 14.96 9.51 -3.27
C ARG A 32 14.33 10.08 -2.00
N MET A 33 13.41 9.34 -1.38
CA MET A 33 12.75 9.74 -0.13
C MET A 33 13.73 9.75 1.06
N LYS A 34 14.77 8.91 1.05
CA LYS A 34 15.85 8.93 2.05
C LYS A 34 16.89 10.04 1.81
N LYS A 35 17.30 10.25 0.55
CA LYS A 35 18.30 11.28 0.16
C LYS A 35 17.75 12.70 0.33
N LYS A 36 16.47 12.91 -0.01
CA LYS A 36 15.79 14.14 0.32
C LYS A 36 15.35 14.03 1.79
N LYS A 37 16.03 14.69 2.73
CA LYS A 37 15.47 15.07 4.05
C LYS A 37 14.25 16.02 3.89
N ALA A 38 13.31 15.68 3.02
CA ALA A 38 12.18 16.50 2.59
C ALA A 38 10.92 16.22 3.42
N GLN A 39 10.99 15.26 4.36
CA GLN A 39 10.00 15.17 5.42
C GLN A 39 10.29 16.29 6.42
N ARG A 40 9.40 17.28 6.45
CA ARG A 40 9.46 18.37 7.41
C ARG A 40 8.27 18.26 8.35
N THR A 41 8.39 18.80 9.54
CA THR A 41 7.25 18.96 10.44
C THR A 41 6.58 20.29 10.09
N GLY A 42 5.25 20.26 9.93
CA GLY A 42 4.42 21.44 9.81
C GLY A 42 3.34 21.42 10.89
N LYS A 43 2.95 22.59 11.37
CA LYS A 43 1.86 22.77 12.33
C LYS A 43 0.60 23.17 11.61
N ILE A 44 -0.52 22.53 11.92
CA ILE A 44 -1.81 22.89 11.32
C ILE A 44 -2.33 24.16 11.97
N LEU A 45 -2.67 25.16 11.15
CA LEU A 45 -3.19 26.44 11.59
C LEU A 45 -4.72 26.52 11.49
N ARG A 46 -5.28 26.00 10.39
CA ARG A 46 -6.72 26.09 10.12
C ARG A 46 -7.17 24.94 9.25
N ILE A 47 -8.40 24.50 9.46
CA ILE A 47 -9.03 23.44 8.68
C ILE A 47 -10.39 23.93 8.19
N SER A 48 -10.71 23.66 6.93
CA SER A 48 -12.03 23.89 6.34
C SER A 48 -12.52 22.62 5.68
N HIS A 49 -13.76 22.19 5.95
CA HIS A 49 -14.33 20.98 5.35
C HIS A 49 -15.10 21.33 4.09
N VAL A 50 -14.83 20.61 3.01
CA VAL A 50 -15.56 20.72 1.73
C VAL A 50 -16.36 19.45 1.52
N GLU A 51 -17.68 19.59 1.61
CA GLU A 51 -18.66 18.53 1.34
C GLU A 51 -19.58 18.92 0.18
N LYS A 52 -19.74 18.03 -0.79
CA LYS A 52 -20.71 18.19 -1.88
C LYS A 52 -21.39 16.86 -2.19
N ARG A 53 -22.70 16.90 -2.44
CA ARG A 53 -23.52 15.74 -2.81
C ARG A 53 -24.03 15.83 -4.25
N ASP A 54 -24.30 14.68 -4.85
CA ASP A 54 -25.08 14.58 -6.08
C ASP A 54 -26.60 14.48 -5.79
N GLU A 55 -27.39 14.48 -6.86
CA GLU A 55 -28.87 14.36 -6.79
C GLU A 55 -29.33 13.00 -6.25
N GLU A 56 -28.47 11.97 -6.35
CA GLU A 56 -28.70 10.62 -5.81
C GLU A 56 -28.38 10.54 -4.29
N GLY A 57 -27.90 11.64 -3.69
CA GLY A 57 -27.56 11.75 -2.28
C GLY A 57 -26.16 11.24 -1.90
N PHE A 58 -25.36 10.77 -2.87
CA PHE A 58 -23.98 10.37 -2.65
C PHE A 58 -23.08 11.58 -2.46
N LEU A 59 -22.08 11.43 -1.58
CA LEU A 59 -20.98 12.39 -1.52
C LEU A 59 -20.17 12.30 -2.82
N ILE A 60 -19.93 13.44 -3.47
CA ILE A 60 -19.05 13.56 -4.66
C ILE A 60 -17.78 14.35 -4.35
N GLN A 61 -17.81 15.20 -3.32
CA GLN A 61 -16.62 15.83 -2.74
C GLN A 61 -16.67 15.68 -1.23
N ASN A 62 -15.58 15.19 -0.66
CA ASN A 62 -15.35 15.11 0.77
C ASN A 62 -13.84 15.19 0.97
N TYR A 63 -13.36 16.39 1.30
CA TYR A 63 -11.96 16.67 1.59
C TYR A 63 -11.84 17.87 2.53
N TYR A 64 -10.72 17.98 3.22
CA TYR A 64 -10.39 19.06 4.12
C TYR A 64 -9.32 19.96 3.48
N GLU A 65 -9.53 21.27 3.49
CA GLU A 65 -8.51 22.25 3.16
C GLU A 65 -7.77 22.62 4.45
N THR A 66 -6.55 22.10 4.57
CA THR A 66 -5.72 22.26 5.77
C THR A 66 -4.63 23.28 5.48
N ARG A 67 -4.65 24.41 6.21
CA ARG A 67 -3.58 25.40 6.19
C ARG A 67 -2.48 24.98 7.16
N ILE A 68 -1.28 24.80 6.65
CA ILE A 68 -0.12 24.30 7.40
C ILE A 68 0.95 25.38 7.43
N GLU A 69 1.51 25.64 8.61
CA GLU A 69 2.73 26.40 8.80
C GLU A 69 3.94 25.47 8.84
N TYR A 70 4.99 25.80 8.11
CA TYR A 70 6.23 25.03 8.13
C TYR A 70 7.44 25.96 7.99
N VAL A 71 8.60 25.49 8.45
CA VAL A 71 9.85 26.24 8.32
C VAL A 71 10.60 25.78 7.07
N GLU A 72 10.94 26.73 6.21
CA GLU A 72 11.79 26.54 5.03
C GLU A 72 12.97 27.52 5.11
N SER A 73 14.19 26.97 5.17
CA SER A 73 15.43 27.75 5.18
C SER A 73 15.45 28.86 6.25
N GLY A 74 14.90 28.60 7.44
CA GLY A 74 14.84 29.56 8.55
C GLY A 74 13.62 30.50 8.55
N HIS A 75 12.81 30.49 7.49
CA HIS A 75 11.60 31.32 7.39
C HIS A 75 10.32 30.50 7.57
N ARG A 76 9.34 31.07 8.28
CA ARG A 76 8.00 30.48 8.39
C ARG A 76 7.24 30.72 7.09
N GLN A 77 6.76 29.64 6.49
CA GLN A 77 5.91 29.64 5.31
C GLN A 77 4.58 28.99 5.63
N GLN A 78 3.54 29.38 4.91
CA GLN A 78 2.21 28.80 5.04
C GLN A 78 1.72 28.29 3.68
N ALA A 79 1.11 27.11 3.68
CA ALA A 79 0.51 26.55 2.48
C ALA A 79 -0.82 25.86 2.81
N THR A 80 -1.74 25.89 1.86
CA THR A 80 -3.00 25.14 1.94
C THR A 80 -2.84 23.82 1.20
N VAL A 81 -3.09 22.72 1.89
CA VAL A 81 -3.02 21.35 1.36
C VAL A 81 -4.40 20.72 1.45
N LYS A 82 -4.83 20.02 0.39
CA LYS A 82 -6.05 19.21 0.43
C LYS A 82 -5.75 17.88 1.10
N SER A 83 -6.39 17.64 2.24
CA SER A 83 -6.35 16.40 3.00
C SER A 83 -7.66 15.63 2.87
N VAL A 84 -7.56 14.33 3.06
CA VAL A 84 -8.69 13.39 3.12
C VAL A 84 -9.02 13.03 4.56
N ASP A 85 -8.03 13.19 5.45
CA ASP A 85 -8.11 12.96 6.88
C ASP A 85 -8.41 14.29 7.59
N GLU A 86 -9.26 14.25 8.61
CA GLU A 86 -9.52 15.38 9.52
C GLU A 86 -8.42 15.47 10.59
N PHE A 87 -7.78 16.63 10.66
CA PHE A 87 -6.76 16.92 11.67
C PHE A 87 -7.28 17.91 12.73
N GLN A 88 -6.47 18.25 13.73
CA GLN A 88 -6.77 19.35 14.65
C GLN A 88 -5.86 20.56 14.43
N GLU A 89 -6.39 21.74 14.72
CA GLU A 89 -5.58 22.95 14.82
C GLU A 89 -4.53 22.78 15.92
N GLY A 90 -3.28 23.08 15.61
CA GLY A 90 -2.14 22.86 16.48
C GLY A 90 -1.45 21.50 16.33
N GLU A 91 -2.03 20.55 15.61
CA GLU A 91 -1.43 19.23 15.38
C GLU A 91 -0.19 19.31 14.46
N GLU A 92 0.85 18.55 14.79
CA GLU A 92 2.06 18.45 13.99
C GLU A 92 1.96 17.34 12.95
N VAL A 93 2.14 17.69 11.68
CA VAL A 93 2.08 16.77 10.55
C VAL A 93 3.39 16.74 9.78
N ARG A 94 3.74 15.56 9.27
CA ARG A 94 4.89 15.43 8.36
C ARG A 94 4.47 15.82 6.95
N ILE A 95 5.12 16.82 6.38
CA ILE A 95 4.88 17.31 5.01
C ILE A 95 6.05 16.93 4.09
N LEU A 96 5.74 16.76 2.81
CA LEU A 96 6.73 16.52 1.77
C LEU A 96 6.40 17.32 0.52
N LYS A 97 7.43 17.96 -0.04
CA LYS A 97 7.34 18.69 -1.31
C LYS A 97 7.54 17.71 -2.46
N ASP A 98 6.47 17.45 -3.21
CA ASP A 98 6.50 16.55 -4.35
C ASP A 98 6.91 17.33 -5.61
N ASN A 99 8.21 17.27 -5.94
CA ASN A 99 8.75 17.97 -7.10
C ASN A 99 8.30 17.38 -8.45
N GLU A 100 7.66 16.19 -8.50
CA GLU A 100 7.14 15.62 -9.76
C GLU A 100 5.77 16.19 -10.15
N ARG A 101 5.02 16.75 -9.19
CA ARG A 101 3.73 17.43 -9.43
C ARG A 101 3.85 18.93 -9.24
N GLY A 102 4.87 19.53 -9.84
CA GLY A 102 5.08 20.99 -9.81
C GLY A 102 5.41 21.56 -8.43
N GLY A 103 5.91 20.76 -7.48
CA GLY A 103 6.32 21.23 -6.16
C GLY A 103 5.18 21.36 -5.13
N GLN A 104 4.03 20.73 -5.38
CA GLN A 104 2.92 20.71 -4.43
C GLN A 104 3.31 20.03 -3.11
N LEU A 105 2.94 20.67 -2.00
CA LEU A 105 3.09 20.12 -0.66
C LEU A 105 2.01 19.07 -0.39
N ARG A 106 2.41 17.94 0.20
CA ARG A 106 1.52 16.87 0.61
C ARG A 106 1.82 16.45 2.03
N ILE A 107 0.78 16.16 2.78
CA ILE A 107 0.93 15.48 4.05
C ILE A 107 1.37 14.05 3.75
N VAL A 108 2.44 13.59 4.39
CA VAL A 108 3.00 12.26 4.18
C VAL A 108 2.10 11.25 4.87
N GLU A 109 1.12 10.76 4.14
CA GLU A 109 0.46 9.49 4.45
C GLU A 109 1.53 8.40 4.40
N ASN A 110 1.68 7.59 5.46
CA ASN A 110 2.58 6.44 5.36
C ASN A 110 2.02 5.54 4.26
N GLU A 111 2.79 5.36 3.19
CA GLU A 111 2.46 4.44 2.11
C GLU A 111 2.07 3.10 2.71
N LYS A 112 1.04 2.46 2.13
CA LYS A 112 0.69 1.07 2.42
C LYS A 112 2.00 0.29 2.51
N SER A 113 2.28 -0.30 3.68
CA SER A 113 3.49 -1.11 3.84
C SER A 113 3.37 -2.27 2.87
N ALA A 114 4.05 -2.13 1.73
CA ALA A 114 4.09 -3.17 0.72
C ALA A 114 4.71 -4.39 1.39
N VAL A 115 3.97 -5.50 1.34
CA VAL A 115 4.39 -6.78 1.94
C VAL A 115 5.73 -7.22 1.33
N PHE A 116 5.89 -6.98 0.02
CA PHE A 116 7.13 -7.18 -0.69
C PHE A 116 7.86 -5.86 -0.89
N GLY A 117 8.99 -5.72 -0.21
CA GLY A 117 9.88 -4.58 -0.41
C GLY A 117 10.49 -4.58 -1.82
N PRO A 118 10.99 -3.44 -2.30
CA PRO A 118 11.62 -3.31 -3.61
C PRO A 118 12.67 -4.39 -3.93
N TRP A 119 13.53 -4.72 -2.96
CA TRP A 119 14.57 -5.74 -3.11
C TRP A 119 14.01 -7.16 -3.31
N ILE A 120 12.91 -7.51 -2.62
CA ILE A 120 12.27 -8.82 -2.76
C ILE A 120 11.66 -8.95 -4.16
N LEU A 121 11.02 -7.89 -4.65
CA LEU A 121 10.47 -7.87 -6.02
C LEU A 121 11.57 -7.98 -7.08
N ILE A 122 12.72 -7.32 -6.87
CA ILE A 122 13.86 -7.41 -7.77
C ILE A 122 14.40 -8.85 -7.79
N GLY A 123 14.68 -9.42 -6.62
CA GLY A 123 15.18 -10.79 -6.50
C GLY A 123 14.22 -11.82 -7.10
N ALA A 124 12.92 -11.70 -6.82
CA ALA A 124 11.90 -12.56 -7.39
C ALA A 124 11.83 -12.43 -8.93
N GLY A 125 11.92 -11.20 -9.46
CA GLY A 125 11.95 -10.95 -10.89
C GLY A 125 13.14 -11.61 -11.58
N ILE A 126 14.33 -11.54 -10.99
CA ILE A 126 15.55 -12.21 -11.52
C ILE A 126 15.36 -13.72 -11.55
N LEU A 127 14.89 -14.30 -10.45
CA LEU A 127 14.69 -15.75 -10.32
C LEU A 127 13.63 -16.28 -11.31
N ILE A 128 12.54 -15.53 -11.53
CA ILE A 128 11.50 -15.92 -12.49
C ILE A 128 12.02 -15.83 -13.93
N ILE A 129 12.80 -14.79 -14.26
CA ILE A 129 13.42 -14.66 -15.60
C ILE A 129 14.41 -15.77 -15.86
N SER A 130 15.17 -16.22 -14.85
CA SER A 130 16.18 -17.26 -15.02
C SER A 130 15.59 -18.66 -15.18
N MET A 131 14.36 -18.92 -14.71
CA MET A 131 13.73 -20.25 -14.74
C MET A 131 13.81 -20.96 -16.11
N PRO A 132 13.42 -20.35 -17.25
CA PRO A 132 13.45 -21.06 -18.53
C PRO A 132 14.88 -21.40 -19.00
N PHE A 133 15.86 -20.57 -18.64
CA PHE A 133 17.26 -20.80 -18.99
C PHE A 133 17.84 -21.92 -18.13
N VAL A 134 17.53 -21.90 -16.83
CA VAL A 134 17.95 -22.94 -15.88
C VAL A 134 17.31 -24.28 -16.23
N GLN A 135 16.03 -24.29 -16.60
CA GLN A 135 15.35 -25.49 -17.09
C GLN A 135 16.07 -26.10 -18.29
N LYS A 136 16.44 -25.26 -19.27
CA LYS A 136 17.10 -25.72 -20.50
C LYS A 136 18.52 -26.23 -20.25
N GLN A 137 19.25 -25.64 -19.31
CA GLN A 137 20.67 -25.95 -19.08
C GLN A 137 20.91 -27.04 -18.03
N TYR A 138 20.09 -27.07 -16.97
CA TYR A 138 20.31 -27.89 -15.79
C TYR A 138 19.12 -28.81 -15.47
N GLY A 139 18.00 -28.68 -16.16
CA GLY A 139 16.82 -29.53 -15.98
C GLY A 139 15.88 -29.09 -14.85
N ASP A 140 14.79 -29.85 -14.68
CA ASP A 140 13.65 -29.48 -13.84
C ASP A 140 13.95 -29.47 -12.34
N ALA A 141 14.95 -30.24 -11.89
CA ALA A 141 15.39 -30.23 -10.49
C ALA A 141 15.86 -28.83 -10.06
N TYR A 142 16.62 -28.14 -10.90
CA TYR A 142 17.11 -26.79 -10.60
C TYR A 142 16.00 -25.73 -10.67
N VAL A 143 15.00 -25.93 -11.53
CA VAL A 143 13.78 -25.09 -11.53
C VAL A 143 13.01 -25.26 -10.23
N SER A 144 12.92 -26.49 -9.73
CA SER A 144 12.28 -26.82 -8.45
C SER A 144 13.01 -26.15 -7.28
N ALA A 145 14.35 -26.11 -7.31
CA ALA A 145 15.14 -25.35 -6.33
C ALA A 145 14.82 -23.85 -6.35
N ILE A 146 14.71 -23.24 -7.54
CA ILE A 146 14.34 -21.81 -7.69
C ILE A 146 12.92 -21.58 -7.15
N LEU A 147 11.98 -22.47 -7.46
CA LEU A 147 10.60 -22.36 -6.98
C LEU A 147 10.55 -22.47 -5.44
N ALA A 148 11.28 -23.41 -4.85
CA ALA A 148 11.40 -23.53 -3.40
C ALA A 148 11.95 -22.23 -2.79
N ALA A 149 13.04 -21.68 -3.33
CA ALA A 149 13.61 -20.41 -2.86
C ALA A 149 12.61 -19.24 -2.93
N LEU A 150 11.83 -19.14 -4.02
CA LEU A 150 10.77 -18.13 -4.15
C LEU A 150 9.67 -18.30 -3.10
N MET A 151 9.23 -19.54 -2.85
CA MET A 151 8.21 -19.83 -1.84
C MET A 151 8.72 -19.50 -0.44
N PHE A 152 9.96 -19.84 -0.11
CA PHE A 152 10.59 -19.49 1.16
C PHE A 152 10.65 -17.97 1.36
N LEU A 153 11.19 -17.24 0.38
CA LEU A 153 11.33 -15.78 0.47
C LEU A 153 9.96 -15.09 0.59
N THR A 154 8.97 -15.58 -0.15
CA THR A 154 7.60 -15.07 -0.07
C THR A 154 7.00 -15.34 1.31
N GLY A 155 7.14 -16.57 1.82
CA GLY A 155 6.62 -16.96 3.12
C GLY A 155 7.28 -16.18 4.26
N ALA A 156 8.60 -16.04 4.23
CA ALA A 156 9.37 -15.25 5.18
C ALA A 156 8.95 -13.76 5.15
N ALA A 157 8.72 -13.19 3.97
CA ALA A 157 8.25 -11.81 3.83
C ALA A 157 6.85 -11.60 4.44
N LEU A 158 5.92 -12.55 4.24
CA LEU A 158 4.59 -12.50 4.84
C LEU A 158 4.67 -12.57 6.38
N CYS A 159 5.47 -13.50 6.91
CA CYS A 159 5.69 -13.63 8.35
C CYS A 159 6.34 -12.38 8.95
N ALA A 160 7.35 -11.81 8.27
CA ALA A 160 8.03 -10.58 8.69
C ALA A 160 7.07 -9.37 8.66
N SER A 161 6.21 -9.27 7.64
CA SER A 161 5.18 -8.22 7.58
C SER A 161 4.18 -8.34 8.73
N TYR A 162 3.71 -9.55 9.02
CA TYR A 162 2.84 -9.79 10.18
C TYR A 162 3.53 -9.42 11.49
N GLY A 163 4.77 -9.86 11.70
CA GLY A 163 5.55 -9.55 12.90
C GLY A 163 5.78 -8.04 13.06
N LYS A 164 6.07 -7.34 11.96
CA LYS A 164 6.21 -5.88 11.95
C LYS A 164 4.91 -5.18 12.34
N ASP A 165 3.77 -5.62 11.82
CA ASP A 165 2.48 -5.02 12.15
C ASP A 165 2.04 -5.35 13.58
N LYS A 166 2.31 -6.56 14.08
CA LYS A 166 2.06 -6.97 15.46
C LYS A 166 2.93 -6.25 16.48
N LYS A 167 4.17 -5.90 16.12
CA LYS A 167 5.09 -5.18 17.00
C LYS A 167 4.73 -3.70 17.13
N ARG A 168 3.90 -3.14 16.24
CA ARG A 168 3.47 -1.73 16.38
C ARG A 168 2.65 -1.57 17.65
N ASN A 169 2.96 -0.56 18.43
CA ASN A 169 2.18 -0.23 19.62
C ASN A 169 0.90 0.49 19.16
N THR A 170 -0.17 -0.28 18.94
CA THR A 170 -1.43 0.25 18.42
C THR A 170 -2.56 0.14 19.42
N GLU A 171 -3.36 1.20 19.53
CA GLU A 171 -4.62 1.24 20.26
C GLU A 171 -5.79 1.01 19.30
N GLU A 172 -6.76 0.17 19.69
CA GLU A 172 -7.96 -0.06 18.88
C GLU A 172 -8.99 1.06 19.08
N ILE A 173 -9.50 1.58 17.97
CA ILE A 173 -10.54 2.61 17.95
C ILE A 173 -11.74 2.06 17.21
N LYS A 174 -12.91 2.13 17.85
CA LYS A 174 -14.18 1.82 17.19
C LYS A 174 -14.57 2.97 16.27
N ALA A 175 -14.83 2.65 15.01
CA ALA A 175 -15.34 3.57 14.02
C ALA A 175 -16.66 3.04 13.43
N VAL A 176 -17.49 3.96 12.97
CA VAL A 176 -18.77 3.65 12.33
C VAL A 176 -18.74 4.20 10.92
N LEU A 177 -19.16 3.38 9.95
CA LEU A 177 -19.37 3.83 8.58
C LEU A 177 -20.60 4.73 8.53
N THR A 178 -20.40 6.03 8.36
CA THR A 178 -21.49 7.02 8.34
C THR A 178 -21.94 7.38 6.94
N ASP A 179 -21.04 7.37 5.96
CA ASP A 179 -21.39 7.70 4.59
C ASP A 179 -20.49 7.03 3.54
N VAL A 180 -20.77 7.28 2.26
CA VAL A 180 -19.98 6.77 1.13
C VAL A 180 -19.77 7.87 0.08
N LEU A 181 -18.50 8.15 -0.22
CA LEU A 181 -18.07 9.00 -1.32
C LEU A 181 -18.04 8.20 -2.63
N LYS A 182 -18.78 8.66 -3.63
CA LYS A 182 -18.74 8.19 -5.01
C LYS A 182 -17.76 9.05 -5.79
N TRP A 183 -16.63 8.46 -6.15
CA TRP A 183 -15.64 9.06 -7.02
C TRP A 183 -15.82 8.57 -8.45
N GLN A 184 -16.01 9.49 -9.40
CA GLN A 184 -16.16 9.15 -10.81
C GLN A 184 -15.32 10.10 -11.66
N ASN A 185 -14.42 9.55 -12.47
CA ASN A 185 -13.63 10.33 -13.42
C ASN A 185 -14.34 10.32 -14.78
N GLY A 186 -14.80 11.49 -15.24
CA GLY A 186 -15.40 11.69 -16.56
C GLY A 186 -16.91 11.99 -16.51
N GLN A 187 -17.43 12.54 -17.60
CA GLN A 187 -18.86 12.83 -17.76
C GLN A 187 -19.59 11.62 -18.32
N LYS A 188 -20.83 11.39 -17.86
CA LYS A 188 -21.73 10.34 -18.37
C LYS A 188 -21.98 10.59 -19.86
N LYS A 189 -21.55 9.68 -20.73
CA LYS A 189 -21.84 9.73 -22.18
C LYS A 189 -23.03 8.83 -22.48
N LYS A 190 -23.73 9.11 -23.60
CA LYS A 190 -24.95 8.40 -24.05
C LYS A 190 -24.80 6.85 -24.11
N TRP A 191 -23.58 6.34 -24.28
CA TRP A 191 -23.27 4.90 -24.42
C TRP A 191 -22.25 4.36 -23.40
N SER A 192 -21.82 5.17 -22.44
CA SER A 192 -20.80 4.73 -21.48
C SER A 192 -20.96 5.45 -20.14
N THR A 193 -21.12 4.65 -19.09
CA THR A 193 -21.07 5.12 -17.72
C THR A 193 -19.62 5.01 -17.23
N PRO A 194 -18.97 6.10 -16.82
CA PRO A 194 -17.60 6.05 -16.33
C PRO A 194 -17.52 5.16 -15.09
N ALA A 195 -16.42 4.42 -14.94
CA ALA A 195 -16.20 3.58 -13.77
C ALA A 195 -16.19 4.42 -12.49
N ALA A 196 -17.05 4.05 -11.53
CA ALA A 196 -17.13 4.70 -10.24
C ALA A 196 -16.35 3.90 -9.19
N SER A 197 -15.72 4.61 -8.27
CA SER A 197 -15.07 4.06 -7.09
C SER A 197 -15.74 4.63 -5.85
N TYR A 198 -16.16 3.76 -4.94
CA TYR A 198 -16.85 4.12 -3.72
C TYR A 198 -15.89 4.03 -2.55
N TYR A 199 -15.83 5.09 -1.74
CA TYR A 199 -14.97 5.20 -0.57
C TYR A 199 -15.83 5.45 0.67
N PRO A 200 -15.83 4.56 1.68
CA PRO A 200 -16.63 4.78 2.87
C PRO A 200 -16.02 5.91 3.71
N ILE A 201 -16.89 6.70 4.33
CA ILE A 201 -16.57 7.70 5.34
C ILE A 201 -16.78 7.05 6.70
N LEU A 202 -15.72 7.08 7.51
CA LEU A 202 -15.65 6.50 8.83
C LEU A 202 -15.65 7.63 9.84
N THR A 203 -16.50 7.50 10.86
CA THR A 203 -16.53 8.40 12.00
C THR A 203 -16.06 7.66 13.24
N TYR A 204 -15.18 8.28 14.02
CA TYR A 204 -14.60 7.68 15.22
C TYR A 204 -14.38 8.73 16.30
N THR A 205 -14.29 8.30 17.55
CA THR A 205 -13.99 9.18 18.69
C THR A 205 -12.51 9.07 19.03
N LEU A 206 -11.82 10.20 19.11
CA LEU A 206 -10.43 10.27 19.55
C LEU A 206 -10.27 11.41 20.55
N ASP A 207 -9.71 11.10 21.73
CA ASP A 207 -9.47 12.07 22.81
C ASP A 207 -10.76 12.85 23.19
N GLY A 208 -11.90 12.15 23.24
CA GLY A 208 -13.22 12.72 23.57
C GLY A 208 -13.89 13.54 22.46
N LYS A 209 -13.28 13.63 21.27
CA LYS A 209 -13.82 14.37 20.12
C LYS A 209 -14.15 13.45 18.97
N GLU A 210 -15.30 13.68 18.34
CA GLU A 210 -15.69 12.98 17.11
C GLU A 210 -14.84 13.50 15.94
N ARG A 211 -14.36 12.57 15.10
CA ARG A 211 -13.57 12.84 13.90
C ARG A 211 -14.08 12.02 12.74
N ARG A 212 -13.93 12.53 11.52
CA ARG A 212 -14.29 11.83 10.28
C ARG A 212 -13.04 11.62 9.41
N MET A 213 -12.96 10.46 8.79
CA MET A 213 -11.96 10.17 7.76
C MET A 213 -12.62 9.45 6.59
N ARG A 214 -12.11 9.66 5.39
CA ARG A 214 -12.43 8.78 4.27
C ARG A 214 -11.46 7.60 4.27
N SER A 215 -12.00 6.40 4.17
CA SER A 215 -11.21 5.18 4.03
C SER A 215 -10.28 5.24 2.81
N ARG A 216 -9.08 4.70 2.96
CA ARG A 216 -8.07 4.50 1.92
C ARG A 216 -8.36 3.27 1.06
N TYR A 217 -9.39 2.50 1.40
CA TYR A 217 -9.87 1.36 0.63
C TYR A 217 -11.16 1.74 -0.11
N ASN A 218 -11.22 1.36 -1.37
CA ASN A 218 -12.39 1.57 -2.21
C ASN A 218 -12.94 0.25 -2.74
N SER A 219 -14.14 0.32 -3.29
CA SER A 219 -14.77 -0.75 -4.04
C SER A 219 -15.41 -0.16 -5.29
N SER A 220 -15.51 -0.95 -6.35
CA SER A 220 -16.32 -0.60 -7.52
C SER A 220 -17.82 -0.69 -7.25
N SER A 221 -18.23 -1.27 -6.11
CA SER A 221 -19.63 -1.43 -5.73
C SER A 221 -19.91 -0.82 -4.35
N PRO A 222 -20.99 -0.03 -4.20
CA PRO A 222 -21.39 0.55 -2.92
C PRO A 222 -22.05 -0.48 -1.99
N VAL A 223 -22.47 -1.64 -2.50
CA VAL A 223 -23.22 -2.67 -1.75
C VAL A 223 -22.43 -3.20 -0.54
N ASN A 224 -21.10 -3.13 -0.62
CA ASN A 224 -20.19 -3.56 0.45
C ASN A 224 -20.14 -2.56 1.63
N TYR A 225 -20.70 -1.37 1.48
CA TYR A 225 -20.61 -0.27 2.43
C TYR A 225 -21.98 0.04 3.05
N LYS A 226 -22.34 -0.77 4.06
CA LYS A 226 -23.56 -0.56 4.84
C LYS A 226 -23.33 0.54 5.89
N LYS A 227 -24.13 1.60 5.86
CA LYS A 227 -24.14 2.65 6.89
C LYS A 227 -24.48 2.06 8.26
N GLY A 228 -23.87 2.58 9.31
CA GLY A 228 -23.99 2.06 10.68
C GLY A 228 -23.12 0.84 10.99
N LYS A 229 -22.38 0.30 10.00
CA LYS A 229 -21.47 -0.82 10.24
C LYS A 229 -20.28 -0.37 11.09
N GLU A 230 -20.05 -1.07 12.20
CA GLU A 230 -18.86 -0.90 13.03
C GLU A 230 -17.61 -1.49 12.35
N ILE A 231 -16.51 -0.76 12.44
CA ILE A 231 -15.20 -1.10 11.90
C ILE A 231 -14.15 -0.76 12.95
N THR A 232 -13.18 -1.65 13.15
CA THR A 232 -12.04 -1.39 14.04
C THR A 232 -10.93 -0.68 13.26
N LEU A 233 -10.54 0.50 13.76
CA LEU A 233 -9.35 1.24 13.36
C LEU A 233 -8.26 1.05 14.42
N TYR A 234 -7.01 1.36 14.07
CA TYR A 234 -5.85 1.20 14.94
C TYR A 234 -5.05 2.50 14.97
N ARG A 235 -4.88 3.13 16.13
CA ARG A 235 -3.99 4.29 16.31
C ARG A 235 -2.60 3.80 16.66
N ASP A 236 -1.64 4.08 15.81
CA ASP A 236 -0.21 3.89 16.10
C ASP A 236 0.24 4.95 17.12
N LEU A 237 0.59 4.52 18.33
CA LEU A 237 0.95 5.42 19.43
C LEU A 237 2.30 6.13 19.21
N GLU A 238 3.21 5.56 18.41
CA GLU A 238 4.49 6.19 18.10
C GLU A 238 4.33 7.36 17.12
N SER A 239 3.39 7.24 16.18
CA SER A 239 3.20 8.21 15.10
C SER A 239 1.93 9.05 15.21
N GLY A 240 1.03 8.70 16.12
CA GLY A 240 -0.30 9.29 16.29
C GLY A 240 -1.29 8.93 15.16
N ARG A 241 -0.91 8.06 14.21
CA ARG A 241 -1.64 7.86 12.95
C ARG A 241 -2.71 6.79 13.06
N ILE A 242 -3.79 6.98 12.32
CA ILE A 242 -4.85 5.98 12.17
C ILE A 242 -4.53 5.00 11.03
N LEU A 243 -4.68 3.71 11.33
CA LEU A 243 -4.52 2.58 10.44
C LEU A 243 -5.84 1.84 10.32
N GLU A 244 -6.29 1.59 9.10
CA GLU A 244 -7.57 0.89 8.85
C GLU A 244 -7.46 -0.63 8.91
N ARG A 245 -6.27 -1.18 9.11
CA ARG A 245 -6.04 -2.63 9.22
C ARG A 245 -4.94 -2.91 10.23
N GLY A 246 -5.23 -3.82 11.14
CA GLY A 246 -4.26 -4.41 12.06
C GLY A 246 -3.50 -5.57 11.42
N PRO A 247 -2.71 -6.31 12.23
CA PRO A 247 -1.96 -7.46 11.76
C PRO A 247 -2.90 -8.55 11.23
N LYS A 248 -2.73 -8.92 9.96
CA LYS A 248 -3.56 -9.95 9.32
C LYS A 248 -3.05 -11.34 9.64
N LEU A 249 -3.80 -12.11 10.41
CA LEU A 249 -3.46 -13.50 10.71
C LEU A 249 -3.25 -14.33 9.43
N SER A 250 -4.01 -14.04 8.37
CA SER A 250 -3.84 -14.69 7.05
C SER A 250 -2.44 -14.54 6.46
N MET A 251 -1.71 -13.46 6.77
CA MET A 251 -0.31 -13.31 6.36
C MET A 251 0.60 -14.29 7.09
N LEU A 252 0.41 -14.45 8.41
CA LEU A 252 1.19 -15.42 9.19
C LEU A 252 0.91 -16.85 8.71
N THR A 253 -0.36 -17.23 8.63
CA THR A 253 -0.77 -18.58 8.21
C THR A 253 -0.30 -18.88 6.79
N GLY A 254 -0.54 -17.97 5.84
CA GLY A 254 -0.05 -18.12 4.47
C GLY A 254 1.48 -18.18 4.40
N GLY A 255 2.18 -17.37 5.20
CA GLY A 255 3.63 -17.38 5.27
C GLY A 255 4.21 -18.71 5.75
N ILE A 256 3.65 -19.27 6.82
CA ILE A 256 4.05 -20.58 7.36
C ILE A 256 3.81 -21.69 6.32
N ILE A 257 2.64 -21.70 5.68
CA ILE A 257 2.31 -22.71 4.65
C ILE A 257 3.33 -22.66 3.50
N LEU A 258 3.69 -21.47 3.01
CA LEU A 258 4.67 -21.32 1.93
C LEU A 258 6.07 -21.79 2.35
N ILE A 259 6.48 -21.54 3.60
CA ILE A 259 7.76 -22.03 4.13
C ILE A 259 7.76 -23.56 4.20
N LEU A 260 6.66 -24.19 4.64
CA LEU A 260 6.54 -25.64 4.69
C LEU A 260 6.60 -26.27 3.30
N ILE A 261 5.86 -25.71 2.33
CA ILE A 261 5.91 -26.15 0.92
C ILE A 261 7.33 -26.01 0.36
N SER A 262 8.02 -24.90 0.68
CA SER A 262 9.41 -24.71 0.28
C SER A 262 10.34 -25.76 0.89
N ALA A 263 10.16 -26.12 2.16
CA ALA A 263 11.00 -27.11 2.82
C ALA A 263 10.82 -28.48 2.16
N ILE A 264 9.57 -28.88 1.90
CA ILE A 264 9.24 -30.14 1.20
C ILE A 264 9.86 -30.14 -0.21
N GLY A 265 9.69 -29.05 -0.96
CA GLY A 265 10.25 -28.91 -2.31
C GLY A 265 11.78 -28.94 -2.31
N ALA A 266 12.43 -28.31 -1.33
CA ALA A 266 13.88 -28.33 -1.21
C ALA A 266 14.41 -29.75 -0.89
N ILE A 267 13.80 -30.46 0.06
CA ILE A 267 14.18 -31.84 0.41
C ILE A 267 14.04 -32.75 -0.81
N SER A 268 12.89 -32.70 -1.50
CA SER A 268 12.67 -33.49 -2.72
C SER A 268 13.67 -33.16 -3.82
N THR A 269 14.08 -31.90 -3.95
CA THR A 269 15.08 -31.50 -4.95
C THR A 269 16.48 -32.02 -4.59
N LEU A 270 16.86 -31.99 -3.30
CA LEU A 270 18.15 -32.49 -2.83
C LEU A 270 18.29 -34.00 -3.01
N ASP A 271 17.21 -34.75 -2.77
CA ASP A 271 17.11 -36.19 -3.01
C ASP A 271 17.30 -36.52 -4.50
N VAL A 272 16.58 -35.82 -5.39
CA VAL A 272 16.73 -35.98 -6.85
C VAL A 272 18.13 -35.63 -7.35
N LEU A 273 18.83 -34.70 -6.69
CA LEU A 273 20.20 -34.33 -7.02
C LEU A 273 21.26 -35.24 -6.38
N GLY A 274 20.86 -36.23 -5.57
CA GLY A 274 21.76 -37.16 -4.87
C GLY A 274 22.64 -36.49 -3.81
N ILE A 275 22.17 -35.38 -3.23
CA ILE A 275 22.88 -34.62 -2.18
C ILE A 275 22.49 -35.11 -0.78
N LEU A 276 21.29 -35.68 -0.65
CA LEU A 276 20.72 -36.24 0.58
C LEU A 276 20.65 -37.77 0.45
#